data_AF-A0A0R3U615-F1
#
_entry.id   AF-A0A0R3U615-F1
#
_cell.length_a   1.000
_cell.length_b   1.000
_cell.length_c   1.000
_cell.angle_alpha   90.00
_cell.angle_beta   90.00
_cell.angle_gamma   90.00
#
_symmetry.space_group_name_H-M   'P 1'
#
loop_
_entity.id
_entity.type
_entity.pdbx_description
1 polymer ?
#
loop_
_entity_poly.entity_id
_entity_poly.type
_entity_poly.pdbx_seq_one_letter_code
_entity_poly.pdbx_strand_id
1 'polypeptide(L)'
;MPLNQAFVKAASHLTGEWCRNNRKLILACDMDETLLTESEDEQHFILRPKVLYMLRNLRAAYELCLVTYSTRERTEQILKIKLDPHGKLFNGRVLCREDVLAGFDNKREALFAHLPQSKTSKGLIKVKKLKNGQPVRPPCWPYIVMLDDFPAAWSNFSSCIPIRPFLIGPGTGSIGKGKTSPKVLTGECGYVLSLYRFLMKLHSAVFEKVGAPATSTAIVPTDISCSPVAGKSGKKLVGKKDTAGITATGNPTAFSALVSLKKRINSAQRFQNMCYVDPGQLLTFDGAPSVVMTAVESKAKSSFGPSFMSVDWQSEKKALSDFAR
;
A
#
# COMPACT_ATOMS: atom_id res chain seq x y z
N MET A 1 -12.24 23.13 -10.92
CA MET A 1 -12.83 22.41 -9.78
C MET A 1 -12.01 22.74 -8.55
N PRO A 2 -12.62 23.21 -7.46
CA PRO A 2 -11.88 23.50 -6.24
C PRO A 2 -11.38 22.20 -5.59
N LEU A 3 -10.10 22.15 -5.25
CA LEU A 3 -9.51 21.06 -4.47
C LEU A 3 -9.87 21.23 -2.98
N ASN A 4 -9.90 20.13 -2.23
CA ASN A 4 -10.03 20.14 -0.79
C ASN A 4 -8.83 20.88 -0.15
N GLN A 5 -9.08 22.09 0.34
CA GLN A 5 -8.02 22.96 0.87
C GLN A 5 -7.42 22.44 2.18
N ALA A 6 -8.18 21.71 2.99
CA ALA A 6 -7.68 21.10 4.22
C ALA A 6 -6.61 20.05 3.90
N PHE A 7 -6.92 19.15 2.94
CA PHE A 7 -5.95 18.18 2.46
C PHE A 7 -4.72 18.86 1.85
N VAL A 8 -4.92 19.81 0.92
CA VAL A 8 -3.81 20.49 0.22
C VAL A 8 -2.87 21.17 1.22
N LYS A 9 -3.42 21.83 2.25
CA LYS A 9 -2.63 22.44 3.32
C LYS A 9 -1.85 21.39 4.11
N ALA A 10 -2.51 20.32 4.55
CA ALA A 10 -1.91 19.24 5.33
C ALA A 10 -0.83 18.45 4.55
N ALA A 11 -0.99 18.32 3.24
CA ALA A 11 -0.11 17.57 2.34
C ALA A 11 0.95 18.46 1.65
N SER A 12 0.97 19.77 1.92
CA SER A 12 1.85 20.74 1.25
C SER A 12 3.34 20.41 1.33
N HIS A 13 3.77 19.72 2.39
CA HIS A 13 5.14 19.28 2.59
C HIS A 13 5.50 17.99 1.83
N LEU A 14 4.52 17.23 1.31
CA LEU A 14 4.71 15.94 0.66
C LEU A 14 5.28 16.07 -0.77
N THR A 15 6.47 16.64 -0.88
CA THR A 15 7.25 16.74 -2.12
C THR A 15 8.17 15.54 -2.27
N GLY A 16 8.66 15.27 -3.50
CA GLY A 16 9.64 14.21 -3.73
C GLY A 16 10.94 14.43 -2.97
N GLU A 17 11.37 15.68 -2.82
CA GLU A 17 12.54 16.05 -2.02
C GLU A 17 12.31 15.79 -0.52
N TRP A 18 11.15 16.18 0.01
CA TRP A 18 10.83 15.94 1.40
C TRP A 18 10.79 14.45 1.72
N CYS A 19 10.14 13.64 0.87
CA CYS A 19 10.09 12.18 1.03
C CYS A 19 11.49 11.57 1.09
N ARG A 20 12.40 12.04 0.23
CA ARG A 20 13.80 11.60 0.20
C ARG A 20 14.56 12.02 1.45
N ASN A 21 14.50 13.29 1.82
CA ASN A 21 15.27 13.84 2.94
C ASN A 21 14.80 13.28 4.29
N ASN A 22 13.49 13.07 4.45
CA ASN A 22 12.91 12.49 5.66
C ASN A 22 12.85 10.96 5.63
N ARG A 23 13.29 10.35 4.51
CA ARG A 23 13.19 8.91 4.26
C ARG A 23 11.80 8.37 4.58
N LYS A 24 10.76 9.04 4.07
CA LYS A 24 9.37 8.62 4.25
C LYS A 24 8.69 8.32 2.93
N LEU A 25 7.93 7.24 2.92
CA LEU A 25 6.95 6.97 1.87
C LEU A 25 5.61 7.64 2.20
N ILE A 26 4.70 7.69 1.23
CA ILE A 26 3.31 8.12 1.42
C ILE A 26 2.45 6.87 1.32
N LEU A 27 1.67 6.56 2.35
CA LEU A 27 0.70 5.47 2.33
C LEU A 27 -0.71 6.05 2.19
N ALA A 28 -1.34 5.83 1.04
CA ALA A 28 -2.75 6.13 0.82
C ALA A 28 -3.58 4.86 1.04
N CYS A 29 -4.43 4.86 2.07
CA CYS A 29 -5.30 3.71 2.38
C CYS A 29 -6.74 4.03 2.07
N ASP A 30 -7.49 3.02 1.60
CA ASP A 30 -8.94 3.03 1.75
C ASP A 30 -9.38 2.84 3.20
N MET A 31 -10.68 2.97 3.47
CA MET A 31 -11.29 2.80 4.78
C MET A 31 -12.12 1.51 4.86
N ASP A 32 -13.18 1.42 4.05
CA ASP A 32 -14.17 0.35 4.07
C ASP A 32 -13.58 -0.93 3.53
N GLU A 33 -13.83 -2.06 4.19
CA GLU A 33 -13.26 -3.40 3.92
C GLU A 33 -11.71 -3.47 3.91
N THR A 34 -11.03 -2.33 4.02
CA THR A 34 -9.58 -2.23 4.14
C THR A 34 -9.15 -2.13 5.61
N LEU A 35 -9.61 -1.10 6.33
CA LEU A 35 -9.25 -0.82 7.73
C LEU A 35 -10.34 -1.24 8.71
N LEU A 36 -11.58 -1.31 8.26
CA LEU A 36 -12.75 -1.59 9.07
C LEU A 36 -13.85 -2.20 8.22
N THR A 37 -14.88 -2.70 8.90
CA THR A 37 -16.10 -3.19 8.26
C THR A 37 -17.29 -2.84 9.14
N GLU A 38 -18.49 -2.97 8.59
CA GLU A 38 -19.75 -2.81 9.31
C GLU A 38 -20.19 -4.16 9.88
N SER A 39 -20.80 -4.14 11.06
CA SER A 39 -21.48 -5.31 11.62
C SER A 39 -22.75 -5.63 10.84
N GLU A 40 -23.26 -6.86 10.99
CA GLU A 40 -24.51 -7.32 10.35
C GLU A 40 -25.74 -6.48 10.73
N ASP A 41 -25.72 -5.79 11.87
CA ASP A 41 -26.78 -4.88 12.29
C ASP A 41 -26.65 -3.46 11.70
N GLU A 42 -25.61 -3.20 10.88
CA GLU A 42 -25.24 -1.90 10.28
C GLU A 42 -25.07 -0.75 11.28
N GLN A 43 -25.11 -1.05 12.58
CA GLN A 43 -25.09 -0.04 13.64
C GLN A 43 -23.68 0.21 14.19
N HIS A 44 -22.74 -0.72 13.97
CA HIS A 44 -21.43 -0.66 14.58
C HIS A 44 -20.30 -0.86 13.58
N PHE A 45 -19.26 -0.03 13.70
CA PHE A 45 -18.01 -0.21 12.97
C PHE A 45 -17.05 -1.10 13.74
N ILE A 46 -16.55 -2.12 13.06
CA ILE A 46 -15.57 -3.06 13.59
C ILE A 46 -14.24 -2.75 12.91
N LEU A 47 -13.24 -2.35 13.70
CA LEU A 47 -11.88 -2.14 13.19
C LEU A 47 -11.23 -3.48 12.88
N ARG A 48 -10.49 -3.54 11.77
CA ARG A 48 -9.68 -4.70 11.44
C ARG A 48 -8.66 -4.94 12.56
N PRO A 49 -8.52 -6.16 13.10
CA PRO A 49 -7.63 -6.42 14.21
C PRO A 49 -6.20 -5.96 13.94
N LYS A 50 -5.58 -5.32 14.94
CA LYS A 50 -4.22 -4.74 14.85
C LYS A 50 -4.03 -3.62 13.81
N VAL A 51 -5.09 -3.12 13.14
CA VAL A 51 -4.95 -2.04 12.15
C VAL A 51 -4.39 -0.76 12.77
N LEU A 52 -4.87 -0.36 13.96
CA LEU A 52 -4.36 0.82 14.66
C LEU A 52 -2.90 0.63 15.11
N TYR A 53 -2.51 -0.59 15.48
CA TYR A 53 -1.12 -0.91 15.77
C TYR A 53 -0.26 -0.71 14.52
N MET A 54 -0.67 -1.28 13.39
CA MET A 54 0.04 -1.10 12.11
C MET A 54 0.16 0.37 11.74
N LEU A 55 -0.95 1.11 11.67
CA LEU A 55 -0.97 2.52 11.25
C LEU A 55 -0.10 3.39 12.18
N ARG A 56 -0.20 3.23 13.50
CA ARG A 56 0.62 4.01 14.45
C ARG A 56 2.11 3.78 14.27
N ASN A 57 2.53 2.52 14.09
CA ASN A 57 3.94 2.17 13.92
C ASN A 57 4.48 2.57 12.53
N LEU A 58 3.65 2.57 11.50
CA LEU A 58 4.05 3.01 10.17
C LEU A 58 4.36 4.50 10.09
N ARG A 59 3.88 5.35 11.02
CA ARG A 59 4.13 6.81 11.01
C ARG A 59 5.62 7.20 11.03
N ALA A 60 6.49 6.32 11.53
CA ALA A 60 7.93 6.52 11.50
C ALA A 60 8.51 6.44 10.06
N ALA A 61 7.93 5.61 9.21
CA ALA A 61 8.39 5.31 7.85
C ALA A 61 7.47 5.88 6.75
N TYR A 62 6.23 6.23 7.09
CA TYR A 62 5.19 6.65 6.16
C TYR A 62 4.45 7.89 6.66
N GLU A 63 4.10 8.78 5.73
CA GLU A 63 3.02 9.74 5.92
C GLU A 63 1.70 9.12 5.46
N LEU A 64 0.71 9.10 6.35
CA LEU A 64 -0.57 8.44 6.12
C LEU A 64 -1.59 9.41 5.52
N CYS A 65 -2.27 8.93 4.48
CA CYS A 65 -3.43 9.57 3.85
C CYS A 65 -4.60 8.59 3.84
N LEU A 66 -5.81 9.08 4.11
CA LEU A 66 -7.05 8.32 3.93
C LEU A 66 -7.74 8.78 2.65
N VAL A 67 -8.09 7.85 1.76
CA VAL A 67 -8.77 8.14 0.50
C VAL A 67 -9.89 7.12 0.31
N THR A 68 -11.13 7.55 0.49
CA THR A 68 -12.30 6.65 0.56
C THR A 68 -13.44 7.12 -0.36
N TYR A 69 -14.28 6.17 -0.78
CA TYR A 69 -15.58 6.45 -1.41
C TYR A 69 -16.72 6.61 -0.39
N SER A 70 -16.42 6.63 0.90
CA SER A 70 -17.37 7.03 1.93
C SER A 70 -17.63 8.54 1.94
N THR A 71 -18.82 8.93 2.37
CA THR A 71 -19.18 10.34 2.54
C THR A 71 -18.32 10.98 3.63
N ARG A 72 -18.16 12.30 3.55
CA ARG A 72 -17.39 13.06 4.54
C ARG A 72 -17.96 12.92 5.94
N GLU A 73 -19.28 13.03 6.07
CA GLU A 73 -19.98 12.90 7.35
C GLU A 73 -19.70 11.54 8.03
N ARG A 74 -19.89 10.43 7.29
CA ARG A 74 -19.60 9.08 7.79
C ARG A 74 -18.14 8.92 8.18
N THR A 75 -17.24 9.41 7.32
CA THR A 75 -15.78 9.31 7.54
C THR A 75 -15.35 10.09 8.79
N GLU A 76 -15.84 11.30 8.98
CA GLU A 76 -15.54 12.13 10.16
C GLU A 76 -16.05 11.49 11.45
N GLN A 77 -17.25 10.90 11.42
CA GLN A 77 -17.80 10.17 12.56
C GLN A 77 -16.91 8.97 12.94
N ILE A 78 -16.52 8.16 11.97
CA ILE A 78 -15.63 7.00 12.18
C ILE A 78 -14.26 7.43 12.72
N LEU A 79 -13.67 8.47 12.13
CA LEU A 79 -12.38 9.00 12.57
C LEU A 79 -12.45 9.45 14.02
N LYS A 80 -13.47 10.23 14.38
CA LYS A 80 -13.67 10.78 15.72
C LYS A 80 -13.87 9.68 16.77
N ILE A 81 -14.59 8.61 16.45
CA ILE A 81 -15.01 7.60 17.43
C ILE A 81 -14.02 6.42 17.51
N LYS A 82 -13.47 5.97 16.38
CA LYS A 82 -12.75 4.68 16.31
C LYS A 82 -11.32 4.80 15.77
N LEU A 83 -11.11 5.53 14.67
CA LEU A 83 -9.88 5.38 13.87
C LEU A 83 -8.78 6.40 14.21
N ASP A 84 -9.11 7.69 14.30
CA ASP A 84 -8.14 8.75 14.63
C ASP A 84 -8.76 9.86 15.52
N PRO A 85 -9.17 9.54 16.77
CA PRO A 85 -9.90 10.49 17.63
C PRO A 85 -9.17 11.79 17.94
N HIS A 86 -7.84 11.78 17.82
CA HIS A 86 -6.99 12.95 18.09
C HIS A 86 -6.50 13.64 16.81
N GLY A 87 -6.89 13.16 15.62
CA GLY A 87 -6.45 13.70 14.34
C GLY A 87 -4.93 13.59 14.10
N LYS A 88 -4.23 12.69 14.78
CA LYS A 88 -2.75 12.58 14.74
C LYS A 88 -2.26 11.59 13.68
N LEU A 89 -3.09 10.62 13.28
CA LEU A 89 -2.71 9.62 12.29
C LEU A 89 -2.68 10.23 10.89
N PHE A 90 -3.80 10.82 10.47
CA PHE A 90 -3.96 11.34 9.12
C PHE A 90 -3.71 12.86 9.05
N ASN A 91 -3.83 13.58 10.16
CA ASN A 91 -3.50 15.00 10.27
C ASN A 91 -4.15 15.86 9.16
N GLY A 92 -5.44 15.63 8.88
CA GLY A 92 -6.20 16.35 7.85
C GLY A 92 -5.98 15.87 6.41
N ARG A 93 -5.16 14.83 6.18
CA ARG A 93 -4.96 14.21 4.85
C ARG A 93 -6.03 13.15 4.57
N VAL A 94 -7.27 13.60 4.50
CA VAL A 94 -8.45 12.77 4.24
C VAL A 94 -9.15 13.27 2.98
N LEU A 95 -9.37 12.38 2.02
CA LEU A 95 -10.22 12.60 0.85
C LEU A 95 -11.41 11.65 0.93
N CYS A 96 -12.61 12.21 0.85
CA CYS A 96 -13.87 11.47 0.90
C CYS A 96 -14.49 11.38 -0.50
N ARG A 97 -15.66 10.73 -0.61
CA ARG A 97 -16.43 10.59 -1.85
C ARG A 97 -16.56 11.91 -2.61
N GLU A 98 -16.89 12.98 -1.90
CA GLU A 98 -17.13 14.29 -2.47
C GLU A 98 -15.84 14.90 -3.06
N ASP A 99 -14.67 14.54 -2.54
CA ASP A 99 -13.38 14.99 -3.05
C ASP A 99 -12.90 14.13 -4.22
N VAL A 100 -13.21 12.83 -4.21
CA VAL A 100 -12.85 11.89 -5.28
C VAL A 100 -13.75 12.08 -6.51
N LEU A 101 -15.06 12.28 -6.30
CA LEU A 101 -16.04 12.47 -7.37
C LEU A 101 -16.20 13.94 -7.78
N ALA A 102 -15.36 14.86 -7.28
CA ALA A 102 -15.30 16.27 -7.69
C ALA A 102 -14.67 16.47 -9.08
N GLY A 103 -14.99 15.58 -10.04
CA GLY A 103 -14.50 15.62 -11.42
C GLY A 103 -13.20 14.84 -11.68
N PHE A 104 -12.88 13.85 -10.83
CA PHE A 104 -11.82 12.88 -11.07
C PHE A 104 -12.43 11.52 -11.40
N ASP A 105 -11.73 10.73 -12.21
CA ASP A 105 -12.26 9.43 -12.67
C ASP A 105 -12.09 8.33 -11.60
N ASN A 106 -11.21 8.53 -10.61
CA ASN A 106 -10.83 7.53 -9.62
C ASN A 106 -10.03 8.13 -8.44
N LYS A 107 -9.80 7.33 -7.39
CA LYS A 107 -9.04 7.73 -6.18
C LYS A 107 -7.62 8.22 -6.49
N ARG A 108 -6.95 7.59 -7.47
CA ARG A 108 -5.58 7.95 -7.88
C ARG A 108 -5.52 9.38 -8.41
N GLU A 109 -6.42 9.74 -9.30
CA GLU A 109 -6.45 11.07 -9.89
C GLU A 109 -6.78 12.16 -8.86
N ALA A 110 -7.75 11.88 -8.00
CA ALA A 110 -8.07 12.77 -6.89
C ALA A 110 -6.85 12.98 -5.98
N LEU A 111 -6.22 11.90 -5.50
CA LEU A 111 -5.02 11.99 -4.67
C LEU A 111 -3.90 12.79 -5.36
N PHE A 112 -3.62 12.49 -6.64
CA PHE A 112 -2.53 13.14 -7.38
C PHE A 112 -2.79 14.63 -7.57
N ALA A 113 -4.04 15.04 -7.82
CA ALA A 113 -4.39 16.44 -7.96
C ALA A 113 -4.24 17.23 -6.64
N HIS A 114 -4.46 16.58 -5.49
CA HIS A 114 -4.36 17.21 -4.17
C HIS A 114 -2.93 17.25 -3.59
N LEU A 115 -1.97 16.56 -4.22
CA LEU A 115 -0.57 16.58 -3.83
C LEU A 115 0.20 17.76 -4.46
N PRO A 116 1.32 18.20 -3.86
CA PRO A 116 2.13 19.28 -4.41
C PRO A 116 2.53 19.03 -5.87
N GLN A 117 2.25 20.01 -6.74
CA GLN A 117 2.62 19.96 -8.15
C GLN A 117 3.97 20.64 -8.39
N SER A 118 4.68 20.25 -9.46
CA SER A 118 5.91 20.93 -9.86
C SER A 118 5.64 22.41 -10.17
N LYS A 119 6.49 23.32 -9.66
CA LYS A 119 6.33 24.78 -9.76
C LYS A 119 6.55 25.36 -11.17
N THR A 120 6.47 24.55 -12.24
CA THR A 120 6.83 24.96 -13.60
C THR A 120 5.79 25.82 -14.33
N SER A 121 4.77 26.36 -13.65
CA SER A 121 4.06 27.53 -14.19
C SER A 121 3.40 28.34 -13.10
N LYS A 122 3.82 29.61 -12.98
CA LYS A 122 3.05 30.68 -12.34
C LYS A 122 1.67 30.74 -13.01
N GLY A 123 0.62 30.39 -12.28
CA GLY A 123 -0.75 30.44 -12.77
C GLY A 123 -1.57 29.33 -12.14
N LEU A 124 -2.80 29.69 -11.72
CA LEU A 124 -3.76 28.83 -11.03
C LEU A 124 -3.65 27.35 -11.42
N ILE A 125 -3.56 26.49 -10.42
CA ILE A 125 -3.62 25.03 -10.53
C ILE A 125 -5.04 24.65 -11.01
N LYS A 126 -5.36 24.93 -12.27
CA LYS A 126 -6.30 24.09 -13.00
C LYS A 126 -5.60 22.74 -13.10
N VAL A 127 -6.25 21.69 -12.61
CA VAL A 127 -5.86 20.29 -12.83
C VAL A 127 -5.62 20.12 -14.32
N LYS A 128 -4.37 20.34 -14.76
CA LYS A 128 -4.01 20.19 -16.16
C LYS A 128 -4.00 18.69 -16.38
N LYS A 129 -5.06 18.15 -16.99
CA LYS A 129 -4.90 16.95 -17.80
C LYS A 129 -3.75 17.28 -18.78
N LEU A 130 -2.76 16.41 -18.92
CA LEU A 130 -1.75 16.57 -19.97
C LEU A 130 -2.48 16.75 -21.31
N LYS A 131 -1.84 17.35 -22.32
CA LYS A 131 -2.42 17.49 -23.68
C LYS A 131 -2.92 16.16 -24.28
N ASN A 132 -2.58 15.02 -23.67
CA ASN A 132 -2.98 13.66 -24.04
C ASN A 132 -3.94 13.00 -23.03
N GLY A 133 -4.62 13.77 -22.17
CA GLY A 133 -5.59 13.24 -21.19
C GLY A 133 -5.00 12.54 -19.97
N GLN A 134 -3.68 12.34 -19.90
CA GLN A 134 -3.02 11.65 -18.79
C GLN A 134 -2.94 12.54 -17.54
N PRO A 135 -3.21 12.00 -16.33
CA PRO A 135 -3.05 12.74 -15.09
C PRO A 135 -1.58 13.10 -14.85
N VAL A 136 -1.33 14.37 -14.51
CA VAL A 136 0.01 14.83 -14.14
C VAL A 136 0.42 14.12 -12.86
N ARG A 137 1.54 13.39 -12.91
CA ARG A 137 2.10 12.73 -11.73
C ARG A 137 2.78 13.79 -10.85
N PRO A 138 2.40 13.93 -9.57
CA PRO A 138 3.07 14.87 -8.66
C PRO A 138 4.53 14.44 -8.46
N PRO A 139 5.49 15.34 -8.18
CA PRO A 139 6.90 14.96 -8.00
C PRO A 139 7.16 13.88 -6.94
N CYS A 140 6.27 13.74 -5.95
CA CYS A 140 6.33 12.69 -4.92
C CYS A 140 5.76 11.34 -5.37
N TRP A 141 5.18 11.21 -6.58
CA TRP A 141 4.62 9.96 -7.10
C TRP A 141 5.50 8.71 -6.94
N PRO A 142 6.85 8.77 -7.01
CA PRO A 142 7.69 7.59 -6.83
C PRO A 142 7.68 7.03 -5.40
N TYR A 143 7.20 7.81 -4.43
CA TYR A 143 7.16 7.47 -3.01
C TYR A 143 5.75 7.10 -2.52
N ILE A 144 4.75 7.07 -3.41
CA ILE A 144 3.36 6.73 -3.06
C ILE A 144 3.14 5.22 -3.15
N VAL A 145 2.60 4.66 -2.07
CA VAL A 145 2.08 3.30 -1.95
C VAL A 145 0.58 3.39 -1.66
N MET A 146 -0.23 2.58 -2.34
CA MET A 146 -1.67 2.53 -2.12
C MET A 146 -2.06 1.19 -1.51
N LEU A 147 -3.03 1.20 -0.61
CA LEU A 147 -3.56 0.02 0.06
C LEU A 147 -5.09 0.03 -0.06
N ASP A 148 -5.63 -0.95 -0.77
CA ASP A 148 -7.07 -1.01 -1.08
C ASP A 148 -7.47 -2.47 -1.39
N ASP A 149 -8.63 -2.89 -0.92
CA ASP A 149 -9.21 -4.19 -1.24
C ASP A 149 -9.83 -4.25 -2.65
N PHE A 150 -10.09 -3.08 -3.25
CA PHE A 150 -10.58 -2.89 -4.60
C PHE A 150 -9.59 -2.07 -5.47
N PRO A 151 -8.48 -2.67 -5.96
CA PRO A 151 -7.44 -1.98 -6.74
C PRO A 151 -7.94 -1.27 -8.01
N ALA A 152 -9.09 -1.66 -8.56
CA ALA A 152 -9.71 -1.01 -9.69
C ALA A 152 -10.10 0.45 -9.38
N ALA A 153 -10.41 0.79 -8.12
CA ALA A 153 -10.60 2.17 -7.65
C ALA A 153 -9.36 3.07 -7.84
N TRP A 154 -8.20 2.46 -8.09
CA TRP A 154 -6.93 3.13 -8.38
C TRP A 154 -6.46 2.90 -9.82
N SER A 155 -7.35 2.47 -10.71
CA SER A 155 -7.05 2.04 -12.08
C SER A 155 -5.97 0.95 -12.14
N ASN A 156 -5.96 0.04 -11.16
CA ASN A 156 -4.97 -1.05 -11.06
C ASN A 156 -3.52 -0.54 -11.07
N PHE A 157 -3.27 0.63 -10.48
CA PHE A 157 -1.95 1.24 -10.47
C PHE A 157 -0.90 0.32 -9.82
N SER A 158 0.31 0.25 -10.38
CA SER A 158 1.31 -0.73 -9.93
C SER A 158 1.74 -0.57 -8.48
N SER A 159 1.69 0.64 -7.92
CA SER A 159 1.96 0.89 -6.50
C SER A 159 0.79 0.56 -5.56
N CYS A 160 -0.35 0.12 -6.11
CA CYS A 160 -1.46 -0.39 -5.32
C CYS A 160 -1.20 -1.85 -4.92
N ILE A 161 -1.23 -2.08 -3.62
CA ILE A 161 -1.14 -3.38 -2.99
C ILE A 161 -2.59 -3.82 -2.71
N PRO A 162 -3.08 -4.84 -3.43
CA PRO A 162 -4.40 -5.40 -3.18
C PRO A 162 -4.38 -6.03 -1.79
N ILE A 163 -5.41 -5.82 -0.98
CA ILE A 163 -5.56 -6.52 0.29
C ILE A 163 -6.84 -7.33 0.32
N ARG A 164 -6.87 -8.37 1.16
CA ARG A 164 -8.09 -9.14 1.34
C ARG A 164 -9.15 -8.26 2.01
N PRO A 165 -10.37 -8.18 1.45
CA PRO A 165 -11.50 -7.53 2.10
C PRO A 165 -11.67 -8.04 3.53
N PHE A 166 -11.83 -7.10 4.47
CA PHE A 166 -12.10 -7.39 5.85
C PHE A 166 -13.60 -7.57 6.02
N LEU A 167 -14.02 -8.83 6.00
CA LEU A 167 -15.40 -9.23 6.17
C LEU A 167 -15.54 -10.01 7.48
N ILE A 168 -16.72 -9.90 8.08
CA ILE A 168 -17.11 -10.69 9.24
C ILE A 168 -17.86 -11.91 8.72
N GLY A 169 -17.44 -13.10 9.17
CA GLY A 169 -18.15 -14.33 8.83
C GLY A 169 -19.38 -14.52 9.71
N PRO A 170 -20.42 -15.23 9.22
CA PRO A 170 -21.52 -15.66 10.06
C PRO A 170 -20.94 -16.51 11.21
N GLY A 171 -21.28 -16.17 12.44
CA GLY A 171 -20.75 -16.85 13.62
C GLY A 171 -21.11 -18.34 13.59
N THR A 172 -20.13 -19.22 13.33
CA THR A 172 -20.32 -20.65 13.55
C THR A 172 -20.32 -20.92 15.06
N GLY A 173 -21.53 -21.03 15.62
CA GLY A 173 -21.74 -21.30 17.03
C GLY A 173 -23.21 -21.52 17.37
N SER A 174 -23.63 -22.78 17.32
CA SER A 174 -24.78 -23.43 17.96
C SER A 174 -26.16 -22.76 17.92
N ILE A 175 -27.12 -23.53 17.43
CA ILE A 175 -28.56 -23.41 17.69
C ILE A 175 -28.78 -23.48 19.20
N GLY A 176 -28.71 -22.33 19.86
CA GLY A 176 -28.87 -22.19 21.30
C GLY A 176 -29.06 -20.72 21.61
N LYS A 177 -30.26 -20.36 22.09
CA LYS A 177 -30.70 -19.00 22.42
C LYS A 177 -29.60 -18.21 23.17
N GLY A 178 -28.93 -17.31 22.47
CA GLY A 178 -27.94 -16.40 23.05
C GLY A 178 -27.16 -15.67 21.95
N LYS A 179 -27.23 -14.34 21.95
CA LYS A 179 -26.64 -13.40 20.97
C LYS A 179 -25.40 -13.95 20.25
N THR A 180 -25.53 -14.20 18.95
CA THR A 180 -24.41 -14.57 18.06
C THR A 180 -23.50 -13.36 17.90
N SER A 181 -22.38 -13.32 18.63
CA SER A 181 -21.37 -12.28 18.43
C SER A 181 -20.66 -12.52 17.09
N PRO A 182 -20.57 -11.51 16.21
CA PRO A 182 -19.80 -11.63 14.97
C PRO A 182 -18.36 -12.02 15.27
N LYS A 183 -17.87 -13.13 14.70
CA LYS A 183 -16.49 -13.57 14.87
C LYS A 183 -15.66 -13.07 13.70
N VAL A 184 -14.66 -12.27 14.00
CA VAL A 184 -13.61 -11.90 13.05
C VAL A 184 -12.94 -13.18 12.54
N LEU A 185 -12.72 -13.27 11.22
CA LEU A 185 -12.05 -14.42 10.59
C LEU A 185 -10.74 -14.76 11.31
N THR A 186 -10.54 -16.05 11.59
CA THR A 186 -9.34 -16.56 12.25
C THR A 186 -8.10 -16.14 11.45
N GLY A 187 -7.15 -15.46 12.11
CA GLY A 187 -5.87 -15.08 11.49
C GLY A 187 -5.75 -13.61 11.05
N GLU A 188 -6.78 -12.76 11.18
CA GLU A 188 -6.68 -11.33 10.82
C GLU A 188 -5.52 -10.60 11.52
N CYS A 189 -5.28 -10.88 12.80
CA CYS A 189 -4.13 -10.32 13.52
C CYS A 189 -2.81 -10.66 12.83
N GLY A 190 -2.63 -11.92 12.42
CA GLY A 190 -1.44 -12.38 11.71
C GLY A 190 -1.31 -11.70 10.35
N TYR A 191 -2.42 -11.64 9.61
CA TYR A 191 -2.50 -10.97 8.30
C TYR A 191 -2.02 -9.51 8.37
N VAL A 192 -2.57 -8.71 9.30
CA VAL A 192 -2.22 -7.29 9.44
C VAL A 192 -0.77 -7.10 9.90
N LEU A 193 -0.25 -7.99 10.76
CA LEU A 193 1.16 -7.97 11.15
C LEU A 193 2.10 -8.35 10.00
N SER A 194 1.73 -9.31 9.16
CA SER A 194 2.43 -9.65 7.92
C SER A 194 2.44 -8.46 6.95
N LEU A 195 1.31 -7.79 6.77
CA LEU A 195 1.20 -6.58 5.94
C LEU A 195 2.10 -5.45 6.46
N TYR A 196 2.10 -5.21 7.78
CA TYR A 196 3.00 -4.25 8.42
C TYR A 196 4.47 -4.54 8.09
N ARG A 197 4.92 -5.80 8.28
CA ARG A 197 6.29 -6.21 7.97
C ARG A 197 6.62 -6.01 6.49
N PHE A 198 5.68 -6.34 5.60
CA PHE A 198 5.83 -6.14 4.16
C PHE A 198 6.05 -4.67 3.81
N LEU A 199 5.24 -3.77 4.37
CA LEU A 199 5.38 -2.32 4.17
C LEU A 199 6.73 -1.83 4.70
N MET A 200 7.14 -2.23 5.90
CA MET A 200 8.47 -1.87 6.42
C MET A 200 9.60 -2.36 5.52
N LYS A 201 9.49 -3.56 4.95
CA LYS A 201 10.49 -4.08 4.01
C LYS A 201 10.50 -3.31 2.69
N LEU A 202 9.34 -2.93 2.17
CA LEU A 202 9.23 -2.06 0.99
C LEU A 202 9.89 -0.70 1.25
N HIS A 203 9.68 -0.11 2.42
CA HIS A 203 10.36 1.13 2.82
C HIS A 203 11.88 0.96 2.83
N SER A 204 12.40 -0.11 3.43
CA SER A 204 13.83 -0.43 3.39
C SER A 204 14.34 -0.54 1.96
N ALA A 205 13.65 -1.29 1.08
CA ALA A 205 14.06 -1.44 -0.32
C ALA A 205 14.11 -0.11 -1.11
N VAL A 206 13.31 0.90 -0.74
CA VAL A 206 13.30 2.21 -1.39
C VAL A 206 14.41 3.13 -0.86
N PHE A 207 14.76 3.02 0.42
CA PHE A 207 15.72 3.92 1.06
C PHE A 207 17.03 3.25 1.50
N GLU A 208 17.22 1.97 1.20
CA GLU A 208 18.47 1.25 1.44
C GLU A 208 19.61 1.93 0.69
N LYS A 209 20.74 2.08 1.38
CA LYS A 209 21.95 2.66 0.80
C LYS A 209 22.48 1.67 -0.25
N VAL A 210 22.39 2.02 -1.52
CA VAL A 210 23.26 1.43 -2.54
C VAL A 210 24.70 1.84 -2.18
N GLY A 211 25.41 0.96 -1.47
CA GLY A 211 26.78 1.20 -1.00
C GLY A 211 26.96 1.08 0.52
N ALA A 212 26.60 -0.06 1.11
CA ALA A 212 27.37 -0.61 2.22
C ALA A 212 28.19 -1.77 1.64
N PRO A 213 29.54 -1.77 1.73
CA PRO A 213 30.30 -2.94 1.36
C PRO A 213 29.84 -4.10 2.26
N ALA A 214 29.63 -5.26 1.66
CA ALA A 214 29.36 -6.49 2.38
C ALA A 214 30.54 -6.80 3.30
N THR A 215 30.46 -6.38 4.55
CA THR A 215 31.27 -6.85 5.69
C THR A 215 30.60 -6.34 6.95
N SER A 216 29.78 -7.19 7.57
CA SER A 216 29.92 -7.54 8.99
C SER A 216 28.67 -8.27 9.45
N THR A 217 28.89 -9.54 9.68
CA THR A 217 28.16 -10.45 10.55
C THR A 217 27.50 -9.78 11.76
N ALA A 218 26.31 -10.27 12.09
CA ALA A 218 25.60 -10.03 13.32
C ALA A 218 26.51 -10.09 14.56
N ILE A 219 26.53 -9.03 15.37
CA ILE A 219 26.98 -9.08 16.76
C ILE A 219 26.06 -8.19 17.61
N VAL A 220 25.59 -8.79 18.70
CA VAL A 220 24.79 -8.24 19.81
C VAL A 220 25.51 -7.04 20.48
N PRO A 221 24.81 -6.01 20.97
CA PRO A 221 25.47 -4.87 21.59
C PRO A 221 25.97 -5.21 23.00
N THR A 222 27.27 -5.03 23.22
CA THR A 222 27.87 -4.73 24.54
C THR A 222 28.96 -3.68 24.35
N ASP A 223 29.08 -2.81 25.34
CA ASP A 223 29.73 -1.51 25.33
C ASP A 223 31.28 -1.51 25.24
N ILE A 224 31.82 -0.28 25.06
CA ILE A 224 33.12 0.27 25.52
C ILE A 224 34.24 0.51 24.47
N SER A 225 34.39 1.81 24.16
CA SER A 225 35.62 2.63 23.98
C SER A 225 36.51 2.63 22.71
N CYS A 226 36.94 3.87 22.44
CA CYS A 226 38.22 4.37 21.89
C CYS A 226 38.58 4.23 20.40
N SER A 227 38.74 5.40 19.76
CA SER A 227 39.36 5.69 18.45
C SER A 227 40.92 5.68 18.55
N PRO A 228 41.71 6.16 17.54
CA PRO A 228 41.67 6.02 16.06
C PRO A 228 43.07 5.67 15.45
N VAL A 229 43.18 5.10 14.23
CA VAL A 229 44.41 5.24 13.39
C VAL A 229 44.11 5.25 11.88
N ALA A 230 44.84 6.10 11.18
CA ALA A 230 44.81 6.44 9.75
C ALA A 230 45.30 5.34 8.78
N GLY A 231 44.93 5.48 7.49
CA GLY A 231 45.53 4.73 6.38
C GLY A 231 45.07 5.19 5.00
N LYS A 232 46.02 5.53 4.13
CA LYS A 232 45.92 6.25 2.84
C LYS A 232 45.62 5.36 1.63
N SER A 233 45.31 6.04 0.51
CA SER A 233 45.47 5.66 -0.92
C SER A 233 44.39 4.72 -1.49
N GLY A 234 43.86 4.88 -2.70
CA GLY A 234 44.19 5.75 -3.84
C GLY A 234 44.05 4.90 -5.13
N LYS A 235 43.21 5.31 -6.08
CA LYS A 235 43.45 5.28 -7.55
C LYS A 235 42.15 5.46 -8.35
N LYS A 236 42.13 6.59 -9.07
CA LYS A 236 41.35 6.84 -10.29
C LYS A 236 41.76 5.81 -11.35
N LEU A 237 40.78 5.22 -12.04
CA LEU A 237 40.97 4.68 -13.39
C LEU A 237 39.74 5.03 -14.23
N VAL A 238 40.00 5.92 -15.18
CA VAL A 238 39.10 6.37 -16.23
C VAL A 238 39.28 5.42 -17.41
N GLY A 239 38.19 5.00 -18.05
CA GLY A 239 38.23 4.53 -19.44
C GLY A 239 37.19 3.47 -19.79
N LYS A 240 36.07 3.92 -20.37
CA LYS A 240 35.70 3.72 -21.79
C LYS A 240 34.18 3.78 -21.95
N LYS A 241 33.78 4.71 -22.80
CA LYS A 241 32.45 4.92 -23.35
C LYS A 241 32.34 3.94 -24.52
N ASP A 242 31.33 3.09 -24.51
CA ASP A 242 30.71 2.52 -25.71
C ASP A 242 29.24 2.18 -25.39
N THR A 243 28.47 2.15 -26.47
CA THR A 243 27.08 2.59 -26.65
C THR A 243 25.99 1.60 -26.22
N ALA A 244 24.81 2.17 -25.92
CA ALA A 244 23.47 1.58 -25.96
C ALA A 244 23.09 0.52 -24.90
N GLY A 245 22.48 0.99 -23.81
CA GLY A 245 21.72 0.17 -22.88
C GLY A 245 21.38 0.98 -21.64
N ILE A 246 20.10 1.13 -21.33
CA ILE A 246 19.56 1.93 -20.22
C ILE A 246 20.25 1.52 -18.91
N THR A 247 21.27 2.27 -18.48
CA THR A 247 21.79 2.17 -17.11
C THR A 247 20.75 2.81 -16.20
N ALA A 248 19.91 1.98 -15.59
CA ALA A 248 19.01 2.34 -14.51
C ALA A 248 19.82 2.71 -13.25
N THR A 249 20.48 3.86 -13.27
CA THR A 249 21.12 4.51 -12.11
C THR A 249 20.12 5.41 -11.36
N GLY A 250 18.84 5.03 -11.40
CA GLY A 250 17.79 5.70 -10.63
C GLY A 250 17.72 5.10 -9.23
N ASN A 251 17.68 5.95 -8.20
CA ASN A 251 17.36 5.49 -6.85
C ASN A 251 16.08 4.64 -6.87
N PRO A 252 16.02 3.52 -6.14
CA PRO A 252 14.82 2.69 -6.09
C PRO A 252 13.62 3.53 -5.64
N THR A 253 12.47 3.27 -6.24
CA THR A 253 11.19 3.93 -5.95
C THR A 253 10.19 2.88 -5.48
N ALA A 254 9.15 3.27 -4.75
CA ALA A 254 8.10 2.34 -4.34
C ALA A 254 7.45 1.69 -5.57
N PHE A 255 7.22 2.48 -6.62
CA PHE A 255 6.70 2.00 -7.89
C PHE A 255 7.61 0.95 -8.53
N SER A 256 8.92 1.25 -8.69
CA SER A 256 9.85 0.31 -9.32
C SER A 256 10.04 -0.95 -8.47
N ALA A 257 10.09 -0.83 -7.14
CA ALA A 257 10.20 -1.98 -6.24
C ALA A 257 9.00 -2.93 -6.38
N LEU A 258 7.77 -2.39 -6.37
CA LEU A 258 6.55 -3.18 -6.53
C LEU A 258 6.40 -3.74 -7.96
N VAL A 259 6.79 -3.00 -8.99
CA VAL A 259 6.82 -3.52 -10.37
C VAL A 259 7.81 -4.69 -10.49
N SER A 260 9.02 -4.55 -9.94
CA SER A 260 10.02 -5.63 -9.95
C SER A 260 9.57 -6.85 -9.16
N LEU A 261 8.89 -6.66 -8.01
CA LEU A 261 8.29 -7.76 -7.25
C LEU A 261 7.21 -8.49 -8.06
N LYS A 262 6.25 -7.75 -8.65
CA LYS A 262 5.19 -8.31 -9.49
C LYS A 262 5.76 -9.10 -10.68
N LYS A 263 6.82 -8.59 -11.33
CA LYS A 263 7.52 -9.30 -12.41
C LYS A 263 8.16 -10.60 -11.95
N ARG A 264 8.82 -10.64 -10.79
CA ARG A 264 9.44 -11.86 -10.23
C ARG A 264 8.41 -12.97 -9.97
N ILE A 265 7.23 -12.58 -9.52
CA ILE A 265 6.12 -13.51 -9.25
C ILE A 265 5.53 -14.07 -10.55
N ASN A 266 5.74 -13.36 -11.66
CA ASN A 266 5.36 -13.74 -13.02
C ASN A 266 3.85 -13.98 -13.21
N SER A 267 3.03 -13.40 -12.35
CA SER A 267 1.56 -13.41 -12.49
C SER A 267 0.92 -12.37 -11.55
N ALA A 268 0.09 -11.50 -12.13
CA ALA A 268 -0.70 -10.53 -11.36
C ALA A 268 -1.66 -11.24 -10.40
N GLN A 269 -2.31 -12.32 -10.86
CA GLN A 269 -3.19 -13.15 -10.05
C GLN A 269 -2.44 -13.77 -8.87
N ARG A 270 -1.24 -14.31 -9.11
CA ARG A 270 -0.43 -14.90 -8.04
C ARG A 270 0.00 -13.88 -7.01
N PHE A 271 0.37 -12.67 -7.45
CA PHE A 271 0.67 -11.57 -6.53
C PHE A 271 -0.54 -11.21 -5.66
N GLN A 272 -1.72 -11.06 -6.27
CA GLN A 272 -2.97 -10.80 -5.54
C GLN A 272 -3.30 -11.91 -4.55
N ASN A 273 -3.21 -13.18 -4.96
CA ASN A 273 -3.45 -14.32 -4.08
C ASN A 273 -2.51 -14.32 -2.85
N MET A 274 -1.22 -14.01 -3.05
CA MET A 274 -0.28 -13.89 -1.92
C MET A 274 -0.65 -12.73 -1.00
N CYS A 275 -1.00 -11.56 -1.56
CA CYS A 275 -1.48 -10.45 -0.73
C CYS A 275 -2.77 -10.78 0.03
N TYR A 276 -3.62 -11.67 -0.50
CA TYR A 276 -4.89 -12.02 0.12
C TYR A 276 -4.75 -13.07 1.22
N VAL A 277 -3.85 -14.04 1.02
CA VAL A 277 -3.62 -15.15 1.96
C VAL A 277 -2.64 -14.74 3.04
N ASP A 278 -1.41 -14.35 2.66
CA ASP A 278 -0.36 -13.95 3.58
C ASP A 278 0.65 -13.02 2.90
N PRO A 279 0.54 -11.69 3.12
CA PRO A 279 1.52 -10.71 2.64
C PRO A 279 2.95 -11.00 3.13
N GLY A 280 3.14 -11.81 4.17
CA GLY A 280 4.43 -12.25 4.67
C GLY A 280 5.24 -13.05 3.63
N GLN A 281 4.55 -13.74 2.71
CA GLN A 281 5.22 -14.44 1.61
C GLN A 281 5.94 -13.48 0.64
N LEU A 282 5.51 -12.23 0.61
CA LEU A 282 6.13 -11.18 -0.20
C LEU A 282 7.41 -10.62 0.44
N LEU A 283 7.78 -11.06 1.65
CA LEU A 283 9.00 -10.61 2.35
C LEU A 283 10.29 -11.13 1.69
N THR A 284 10.24 -12.04 0.71
CA THR A 284 11.39 -12.47 -0.08
C THR A 284 11.78 -11.43 -1.15
N PHE A 285 11.95 -10.17 -0.72
CA PHE A 285 12.35 -9.06 -1.57
C PHE A 285 13.81 -9.11 -2.03
N ASP A 286 14.70 -9.79 -1.30
CA ASP A 286 16.13 -9.81 -1.57
C ASP A 286 16.50 -11.09 -2.32
N GLY A 287 17.19 -10.93 -3.45
CA GLY A 287 17.42 -11.95 -4.46
C GLY A 287 18.34 -13.12 -4.07
N ALA A 288 18.10 -13.79 -2.95
CA ALA A 288 18.44 -15.20 -2.89
C ALA A 288 17.38 -15.96 -3.72
N PRO A 289 17.77 -16.75 -4.72
CA PRO A 289 16.85 -17.73 -5.27
C PRO A 289 16.50 -18.66 -4.11
N SER A 290 15.27 -18.54 -3.59
CA SER A 290 14.69 -19.63 -2.82
C SER A 290 14.64 -20.80 -3.79
N VAL A 291 15.63 -21.69 -3.68
CA VAL A 291 15.50 -23.07 -4.11
C VAL A 291 14.27 -23.56 -3.37
N VAL A 292 13.12 -23.51 -4.03
CA VAL A 292 11.97 -24.31 -3.64
C VAL A 292 12.45 -25.73 -3.88
N MET A 293 13.01 -26.35 -2.83
CA MET A 293 13.05 -27.80 -2.76
C MET A 293 11.59 -28.24 -2.83
N THR A 294 11.16 -28.62 -4.02
CA THR A 294 10.05 -29.54 -4.21
C THR A 294 10.43 -30.84 -3.51
N ALA A 295 10.07 -30.94 -2.23
CA ALA A 295 10.18 -32.17 -1.48
C ALA A 295 8.84 -32.93 -1.57
N VAL A 296 8.85 -33.88 -2.51
CA VAL A 296 8.30 -35.23 -2.41
C VAL A 296 6.77 -35.37 -2.45
N GLU A 297 6.33 -35.84 -3.61
CA GLU A 297 5.18 -36.72 -3.80
C GLU A 297 5.05 -37.72 -2.66
N SER A 298 4.00 -37.60 -1.85
CA SER A 298 3.44 -38.75 -1.16
C SER A 298 2.07 -39.04 -1.78
N LYS A 299 2.04 -40.09 -2.59
CA LYS A 299 0.83 -40.75 -3.08
C LYS A 299 -0.09 -41.06 -1.90
N ALA A 300 -1.24 -40.40 -1.86
CA ALA A 300 -2.43 -40.94 -1.21
C ALA A 300 -3.57 -40.92 -2.22
N LYS A 301 -3.94 -42.11 -2.70
CA LYS A 301 -5.15 -42.34 -3.47
C LYS A 301 -6.36 -42.02 -2.59
N SER A 302 -7.22 -41.10 -2.98
CA SER A 302 -8.68 -41.27 -2.82
C SER A 302 -9.46 -40.29 -3.68
N SER A 303 -10.34 -40.88 -4.48
CA SER A 303 -11.38 -40.32 -5.33
C SER A 303 -12.30 -39.31 -4.64
N PHE A 304 -12.53 -38.14 -5.25
CA PHE A 304 -13.84 -37.48 -5.40
C PHE A 304 -13.71 -36.41 -6.50
N GLY A 305 -14.62 -36.43 -7.48
CA GLY A 305 -14.53 -35.67 -8.74
C GLY A 305 -14.76 -34.15 -8.60
N PRO A 306 -14.43 -33.36 -9.64
CA PRO A 306 -14.56 -31.91 -9.60
C PRO A 306 -15.99 -31.48 -9.93
N SER A 307 -16.70 -30.83 -9.00
CA SER A 307 -17.85 -30.00 -9.35
C SER A 307 -17.34 -28.66 -9.88
N PHE A 308 -17.38 -28.51 -11.20
CA PHE A 308 -17.21 -27.23 -11.89
C PHE A 308 -18.39 -26.31 -11.52
N MET A 309 -18.15 -25.25 -10.75
CA MET A 309 -19.04 -24.09 -10.74
C MET A 309 -18.42 -23.02 -11.63
N SER A 310 -18.91 -22.96 -12.86
CA SER A 310 -18.72 -21.85 -13.79
C SER A 310 -19.31 -20.59 -13.16
N VAL A 311 -18.46 -19.62 -12.81
CA VAL A 311 -18.93 -18.28 -12.43
C VAL A 311 -19.17 -17.51 -13.72
N ASP A 312 -20.43 -17.18 -13.95
CA ASP A 312 -20.95 -16.57 -15.16
C ASP A 312 -20.52 -15.09 -15.25
N TRP A 313 -19.70 -14.76 -16.25
CA TRP A 313 -19.09 -13.44 -16.48
C TRP A 313 -20.10 -12.34 -16.90
N GLN A 314 -21.40 -12.66 -16.98
CA GLN A 314 -22.42 -11.70 -17.40
C GLN A 314 -23.00 -10.86 -16.24
N SER A 315 -22.82 -11.28 -14.99
CA SER A 315 -23.37 -10.57 -13.83
C SER A 315 -22.59 -9.30 -13.45
N GLU A 316 -21.33 -9.19 -13.86
CA GLU A 316 -20.43 -8.08 -13.48
C GLU A 316 -20.69 -6.78 -14.27
N LYS A 317 -21.24 -6.87 -15.48
CA LYS A 317 -21.62 -5.69 -16.28
C LYS A 317 -22.89 -5.00 -15.79
N LYS A 318 -23.78 -5.72 -15.12
CA LYS A 318 -25.04 -5.17 -14.58
C LYS A 318 -24.81 -4.40 -13.28
N ALA A 319 -23.87 -4.85 -12.44
CA ALA A 319 -23.46 -4.11 -11.25
C ALA A 319 -22.85 -2.73 -11.57
N LEU A 320 -22.19 -2.59 -12.72
CA LEU A 320 -21.64 -1.31 -13.20
C LEU A 320 -22.69 -0.38 -13.82
N SER A 321 -23.82 -0.88 -14.32
CA SER A 321 -24.91 -0.02 -14.83
C SER A 321 -25.79 0.52 -13.72
N ASP A 322 -25.95 -0.23 -12.63
CA ASP A 322 -26.88 0.10 -11.56
C ASP A 322 -26.25 1.05 -10.51
N PHE A 323 -24.92 1.22 -10.53
CA PHE A 323 -24.20 2.21 -9.71
C PHE A 323 -24.07 3.60 -10.37
N ALA A 324 -24.44 3.71 -11.66
CA ALA A 324 -24.33 4.95 -12.45
C ALA A 324 -25.69 5.66 -12.67
N ARG A 325 -26.72 5.31 -11.88
CA ARG A 325 -27.99 6.02 -11.79
C ARG A 325 -28.19 6.63 -10.42
#